data_AF-A0A7C5YL21-F1
#
_entry.id   AF-A0A7C5YL21-F1
#
_cell.length_a   1.000
_cell.length_b   1.000
_cell.length_c   1.000
_cell.angle_alpha   90.00
_cell.angle_beta   90.00
_cell.angle_gamma   90.00
#
_symmetry.space_group_name_H-M   'P 1'
#
loop_
_entity.id
_entity.type
_entity.pdbx_description
1 polymer ?
#
loop_
_entity_poly.entity_id
_entity_poly.type
_entity_poly.pdbx_seq_one_letter_code
_entity_poly.pdbx_strand_id
1 'polypeptide(L)'
;MRAVCGIVVCVVIGVLVSFFSQPRREEEIKSFVVSGISMARELFKGGKPNDEELGEKIELILKAGDKDKALVHPEDLALLKAGEGDILYIRDARIWTMGLFGVHIKVEPGVDKGVVYLSPGLIKEGLLRPGRVVKLEKII
;
A
#
# COMPACT_ATOMS: atom_id res chain seq x y z
N MET A 1 35.57 -50.76 -11.43
CA MET A 1 34.95 -50.13 -12.62
C MET A 1 33.51 -49.63 -12.40
N ARG A 2 32.66 -50.27 -11.59
CA ARG A 2 31.25 -49.85 -11.37
C ARG A 2 31.07 -48.43 -10.81
N ALA A 3 31.95 -47.99 -9.91
CA ALA A 3 31.90 -46.64 -9.31
C ALA A 3 32.21 -45.52 -10.32
N VAL A 4 33.12 -45.78 -11.27
CA VAL A 4 33.50 -44.79 -12.30
C VAL A 4 32.36 -44.55 -13.29
N CYS A 5 31.65 -45.61 -13.68
CA CYS A 5 30.46 -45.48 -14.55
C CYS A 5 29.35 -44.65 -13.89
N GLY A 6 29.13 -44.82 -12.58
CA GLY A 6 28.15 -44.02 -11.84
C GLY A 6 28.50 -42.53 -11.83
N ILE A 7 29.77 -42.19 -11.59
CA ILE A 7 30.24 -40.79 -11.60
C ILE A 7 30.05 -40.16 -12.99
N VAL A 8 30.41 -40.87 -14.06
CA VAL A 8 30.26 -40.38 -15.43
C VAL A 8 28.79 -40.11 -15.76
N VAL A 9 27.89 -41.02 -15.39
CA VAL A 9 26.44 -40.85 -15.61
C VAL A 9 25.90 -39.64 -14.85
N CYS A 10 26.28 -39.47 -13.57
CA CYS A 10 25.85 -38.31 -12.78
C CYS A 10 26.35 -36.98 -13.37
N VAL A 11 27.58 -36.92 -13.88
CA VAL A 11 28.14 -35.72 -14.53
C VAL A 11 27.36 -35.40 -15.80
N VAL A 12 27.10 -36.39 -16.66
CA VAL A 12 26.34 -36.19 -17.91
C VAL A 12 24.94 -35.67 -17.62
N ILE A 13 24.24 -36.25 -16.65
CA ILE A 13 22.89 -35.82 -16.25
C ILE A 13 22.93 -34.40 -15.68
N GLY A 14 23.89 -34.10 -14.79
CA GLY A 14 24.01 -32.76 -14.20
C GLY A 14 24.24 -31.67 -15.25
N VAL A 15 25.10 -31.93 -16.24
CA VAL A 15 25.34 -31.01 -17.36
C VAL A 15 24.09 -30.82 -18.21
N LEU A 16 23.41 -31.92 -18.58
CA LEU A 16 22.17 -31.87 -19.36
C LEU A 16 21.07 -31.05 -18.66
N VAL A 17 20.84 -31.32 -17.37
CA VAL A 17 19.84 -30.58 -16.58
C VAL A 17 20.23 -29.10 -16.45
N SER A 18 21.51 -28.79 -16.28
CA SER A 18 21.98 -27.41 -16.16
C SER A 18 21.78 -26.60 -17.44
N PHE A 19 21.92 -27.23 -18.61
CA PHE A 19 21.65 -26.59 -19.89
C PHE A 19 20.15 -26.46 -20.19
N PHE A 20 19.34 -27.43 -19.77
CA PHE A 20 17.90 -27.44 -20.05
C PHE A 20 17.08 -26.62 -19.04
N SER A 21 17.56 -26.50 -17.81
CA SER A 21 16.90 -25.75 -16.74
C SER A 21 17.37 -24.30 -16.77
N GLN A 22 16.63 -23.44 -17.47
CA GLN A 22 16.84 -21.99 -17.36
C GLN A 22 16.26 -21.45 -16.04
N PRO A 23 16.97 -20.55 -15.35
CA PRO A 23 16.36 -19.81 -14.25
C PRO A 23 15.16 -19.02 -14.76
N ARG A 24 14.09 -18.96 -13.97
CA ARG A 24 12.92 -18.13 -14.30
C ARG A 24 13.34 -16.66 -14.44
N ARG A 25 12.58 -15.88 -15.20
CA ARG A 25 12.90 -14.46 -15.42
C ARG A 25 12.94 -13.72 -14.08
N GLU A 26 13.90 -12.81 -13.95
CA GLU A 26 14.07 -12.02 -12.72
C GLU A 26 12.79 -11.24 -12.36
N GLU A 27 12.00 -10.85 -13.35
CA GLU A 27 10.71 -10.15 -13.18
C GLU A 27 9.70 -11.00 -12.40
N GLU A 28 9.67 -12.32 -12.64
CA GLU A 28 8.81 -13.25 -11.91
C GLU A 28 9.32 -13.47 -10.50
N ILE A 29 10.65 -13.44 -10.29
CA ILE A 29 11.28 -13.76 -9.01
C ILE A 29 11.26 -12.56 -8.05
N LYS A 30 11.39 -11.33 -8.57
CA LYS A 30 11.48 -10.11 -7.75
C LYS A 30 10.30 -9.95 -6.79
N SER A 31 9.10 -10.35 -7.18
CA SER A 31 7.91 -10.29 -6.30
C SER A 31 7.94 -11.29 -5.12
N PHE A 32 8.76 -12.35 -5.20
CA PHE A 32 8.86 -13.38 -4.15
C PHE A 32 9.93 -13.07 -3.10
N VAL A 33 10.71 -12.00 -3.28
CA VAL A 33 11.83 -11.63 -2.41
C VAL A 33 11.55 -10.28 -1.77
N VAL A 34 12.01 -10.05 -0.53
CA VAL A 34 11.85 -8.79 0.22
C VAL A 34 12.31 -7.57 -0.59
N SER A 35 13.31 -7.73 -1.46
CA SER A 35 13.78 -6.65 -2.34
C SER A 35 12.73 -6.15 -3.34
N GLY A 36 11.67 -6.92 -3.62
CA GLY A 36 10.58 -6.51 -4.50
C GLY A 36 9.53 -5.63 -3.84
N ILE A 37 9.61 -5.39 -2.53
CA ILE A 37 8.62 -4.58 -1.79
C ILE A 37 8.55 -3.16 -2.35
N SER A 38 9.67 -2.55 -2.72
CA SER A 38 9.68 -1.21 -3.33
C SER A 38 8.87 -1.16 -4.63
N MET A 39 9.05 -2.13 -5.50
CA MET A 39 8.28 -2.28 -6.74
C MET A 39 6.80 -2.56 -6.47
N ALA A 40 6.50 -3.40 -5.48
CA ALA A 40 5.12 -3.66 -5.07
C ALA A 40 4.43 -2.41 -4.52
N ARG A 41 5.13 -1.56 -3.77
CA ARG A 41 4.62 -0.27 -3.27
C ARG A 41 4.36 0.71 -4.41
N GLU A 42 5.27 0.80 -5.38
CA GLU A 42 5.09 1.60 -6.60
C GLU A 42 3.85 1.17 -7.38
N LEU A 43 3.66 -0.15 -7.55
CA LEU A 43 2.49 -0.72 -8.22
C LEU A 43 1.19 -0.48 -7.44
N PHE A 44 1.21 -0.66 -6.12
CA PHE A 44 0.05 -0.43 -5.25
C PHE A 44 -0.41 1.03 -5.27
N LYS A 45 0.54 1.97 -5.23
CA LYS A 45 0.26 3.41 -5.34
C LYS A 45 -0.16 3.80 -6.77
N GLY A 46 0.46 3.18 -7.77
CA GLY A 46 0.40 3.59 -9.17
C GLY A 46 1.36 4.73 -9.49
N GLY A 47 2.44 4.89 -8.71
CA GLY A 47 3.40 5.98 -8.80
C GLY A 47 4.49 5.86 -7.74
N LYS A 48 5.44 6.81 -7.72
CA LYS A 48 6.57 6.77 -6.78
C LYS A 48 6.08 6.95 -5.32
N PRO A 49 6.44 6.05 -4.39
CA PRO A 49 6.13 6.18 -2.97
C PRO A 49 6.64 7.49 -2.39
N ASN A 50 5.84 8.11 -1.53
CA ASN A 50 6.18 9.35 -0.84
C ASN A 50 6.64 9.04 0.59
N ASP A 51 7.76 8.34 0.70
CA ASP A 51 8.36 7.91 1.97
C ASP A 51 9.34 8.95 2.56
N GLU A 52 9.60 10.07 1.88
CA GLU A 52 10.66 11.02 2.26
C GLU A 52 10.38 11.75 3.59
N GLU A 53 9.10 12.00 3.91
CA GLU A 53 8.70 12.71 5.13
C GLU A 53 7.52 12.02 5.82
N LEU A 54 7.66 11.63 7.09
CA LEU A 54 6.51 11.18 7.89
C LEU A 54 5.70 12.39 8.35
N GLY A 55 4.42 12.42 7.98
CA GLY A 55 3.48 13.43 8.45
C GLY A 55 2.93 13.15 9.84
N GLU A 56 2.31 14.16 10.43
CA GLU A 56 1.61 14.04 11.71
C GLU A 56 0.25 13.36 11.54
N LYS A 57 -0.18 12.60 12.55
CA LYS A 57 -1.52 12.01 12.58
C LYS A 57 -2.52 13.07 13.03
N ILE A 58 -3.45 13.43 12.17
CA ILE A 58 -4.44 14.48 12.46
C ILE A 58 -5.84 13.89 12.68
N GLU A 59 -6.69 14.62 13.38
CA GLU A 59 -8.07 14.23 13.67
C GLU A 59 -9.03 15.21 12.98
N LEU A 60 -9.88 14.69 12.08
CA LEU A 60 -10.80 15.48 11.27
C LEU A 60 -12.24 14.97 11.42
N ILE A 61 -13.22 15.82 11.14
CA ILE A 61 -14.63 15.43 11.12
C ILE A 61 -14.95 14.75 9.79
N LEU A 62 -15.51 13.55 9.84
CA LEU A 62 -15.98 12.84 8.66
C LEU A 62 -17.32 13.39 8.17
N LYS A 63 -17.40 13.75 6.90
CA LYS A 63 -18.66 14.01 6.19
C LYS A 63 -18.81 13.09 4.98
N ALA A 64 -20.06 12.83 4.59
CA ALA A 64 -20.36 12.15 3.34
C ALA A 64 -20.16 13.14 2.18
N GLY A 65 -19.38 12.74 1.19
CA GLY A 65 -19.24 13.41 -0.10
C GLY A 65 -19.64 12.47 -1.24
N ASP A 66 -19.41 12.88 -2.48
CA ASP A 66 -19.82 12.09 -3.66
C ASP A 66 -18.64 11.40 -4.37
N LYS A 67 -17.41 11.88 -4.15
CA LYS A 67 -16.22 11.38 -4.87
C LYS A 67 -15.68 10.05 -4.34
N ASP A 68 -15.15 9.23 -5.25
CA ASP A 68 -14.39 7.99 -4.97
C ASP A 68 -13.01 8.19 -4.33
N LYS A 69 -12.65 9.42 -3.94
CA LYS A 69 -11.39 9.75 -3.28
C LYS A 69 -11.66 10.56 -2.02
N ALA A 70 -10.73 10.53 -1.07
CA ALA A 70 -10.82 11.38 0.11
C ALA A 70 -10.53 12.83 -0.27
N LEU A 71 -11.42 13.75 0.09
CA LEU A 71 -11.17 15.19 -0.05
C LEU A 71 -10.72 15.75 1.29
N VAL A 72 -9.51 16.30 1.32
CA VAL A 72 -8.88 16.89 2.51
C VAL A 72 -8.30 18.25 2.15
N HIS A 73 -8.48 19.25 3.01
CA HIS A 73 -7.97 20.60 2.74
C HIS A 73 -6.43 20.61 2.55
N PRO A 74 -5.88 21.45 1.65
CA PRO A 74 -4.44 21.54 1.41
C PRO A 74 -3.59 21.82 2.66
N GLU A 75 -4.09 22.60 3.62
CA GLU A 75 -3.34 22.82 4.88
C GLU A 75 -3.30 21.56 5.76
N ASP A 76 -4.37 20.78 5.80
CA ASP A 76 -4.43 19.54 6.57
C ASP A 76 -3.56 18.45 5.91
N LEU A 77 -3.49 18.47 4.57
CA LEU A 77 -2.56 17.65 3.78
C LEU A 77 -1.10 18.00 4.04
N ALA A 78 -0.78 19.28 4.20
CA ALA A 78 0.56 19.73 4.52
C ALA A 78 1.03 19.19 5.89
N LEU A 79 0.14 19.14 6.89
CA LEU A 79 0.42 18.52 8.20
C LEU A 79 0.67 17.00 8.07
N LEU A 80 -0.12 16.33 7.23
CA LEU A 80 0.04 14.91 6.90
C LEU A 80 1.25 14.62 5.99
N LYS A 81 1.97 15.65 5.52
CA LYS A 81 3.03 15.53 4.50
C LYS A 81 2.57 14.69 3.30
N ALA A 82 1.30 14.81 2.94
CA ALA A 82 0.63 14.02 1.91
C ALA A 82 0.34 14.89 0.68
N GLY A 83 0.69 14.38 -0.50
CA GLY A 83 0.40 14.98 -1.79
C GLY A 83 -0.86 14.41 -2.43
N GLU A 84 -1.27 15.00 -3.55
CA GLU A 84 -2.36 14.45 -4.37
C GLU A 84 -1.99 13.05 -4.87
N GLY A 85 -2.89 12.09 -4.68
CA GLY A 85 -2.69 10.70 -5.09
C GLY A 85 -1.96 9.81 -4.09
N ASP A 86 -1.49 10.36 -2.97
CA ASP A 86 -0.99 9.57 -1.83
C ASP A 86 -2.11 8.76 -1.18
N ILE A 87 -1.73 7.66 -0.53
CA ILE A 87 -2.68 6.77 0.14
C ILE A 87 -2.72 7.12 1.62
N LEU A 88 -3.92 7.49 2.07
CA LEU A 88 -4.21 7.75 3.47
C LEU A 88 -4.94 6.57 4.10
N TYR A 89 -4.63 6.31 5.36
CA TYR A 89 -5.44 5.51 6.23
C TYR A 89 -6.37 6.39 7.05
N ILE A 90 -7.67 6.19 6.86
CA ILE A 90 -8.70 6.92 7.59
C ILE A 90 -9.37 5.94 8.52
N ARG A 91 -9.22 6.14 9.83
CA ARG A 91 -9.75 5.25 10.85
C ARG A 91 -10.58 5.98 11.88
N ASP A 92 -11.42 5.27 12.60
CA ASP A 92 -12.08 5.81 13.78
C ASP A 92 -11.04 6.26 14.83
N ALA A 93 -11.28 7.43 15.44
CA ALA A 93 -10.36 8.02 16.41
C ALA A 93 -10.30 7.25 17.74
N ARG A 94 -11.33 6.46 18.06
CA ARG A 94 -11.44 5.75 19.34
C ARG A 94 -10.35 4.70 19.52
N ILE A 95 -9.59 4.82 20.61
CA ILE A 95 -8.42 3.96 20.91
C ILE A 95 -8.83 2.48 20.97
N TRP A 96 -9.95 2.14 21.61
CA TRP A 96 -10.39 0.75 21.79
C TRP A 96 -10.83 0.05 20.50
N THR A 97 -11.06 0.80 19.41
CA THR A 97 -11.31 0.18 18.09
C THR A 97 -10.04 -0.39 17.50
N MET A 98 -8.87 0.00 18.03
CA MET A 98 -7.55 -0.43 17.62
C MET A 98 -7.29 -0.29 16.11
N GLY A 99 -8.05 0.59 15.44
CA GLY A 99 -7.97 0.76 13.99
C GLY A 99 -8.64 -0.37 13.20
N LEU A 100 -9.63 -1.07 13.75
CA LEU A 100 -10.42 -2.06 13.01
C LEU A 100 -11.39 -1.42 12.00
N PHE A 101 -11.90 -0.23 12.34
CA PHE A 101 -12.81 0.53 11.50
C PHE A 101 -12.02 1.61 10.77
N GLY A 102 -11.76 1.38 9.49
CA GLY A 102 -11.04 2.31 8.65
C GLY A 102 -10.92 1.83 7.21
N VAL A 103 -10.42 2.71 6.36
CA VAL A 103 -10.26 2.47 4.92
C VAL A 103 -8.96 3.09 4.42
N HIS A 104 -8.34 2.42 3.44
CA HIS A 104 -7.21 2.96 2.70
C HIS A 104 -7.71 3.61 1.43
N ILE A 105 -7.39 4.89 1.24
CA ILE A 105 -7.93 5.63 0.10
C ILE A 105 -6.96 6.69 -0.40
N LYS A 106 -6.98 6.92 -1.72
CA LYS A 106 -6.25 8.01 -2.35
C LYS A 106 -6.84 9.36 -1.98
N VAL A 107 -5.97 10.34 -1.78
CA VAL A 107 -6.39 11.69 -1.42
C VAL A 107 -6.34 12.67 -2.58
N GLU A 108 -7.27 13.61 -2.55
CA GLU A 108 -7.35 14.79 -3.41
C GLU A 108 -7.51 16.05 -2.54
N PRO A 109 -7.01 17.20 -3.02
CA PRO A 109 -7.21 18.47 -2.36
C PRO A 109 -8.70 18.85 -2.34
N GLY A 110 -9.21 19.13 -1.14
CA GLY A 110 -10.55 19.62 -0.86
C GLY A 110 -10.58 21.10 -0.50
N VAL A 111 -11.77 21.58 -0.09
CA VAL A 111 -12.01 23.02 0.18
C VAL A 111 -12.20 23.32 1.67
N ASP A 112 -12.81 22.43 2.44
CA ASP A 112 -13.10 22.69 3.86
C ASP A 112 -12.00 22.17 4.78
N LYS A 113 -11.42 23.08 5.59
CA LYS A 113 -10.45 22.75 6.63
C LYS A 113 -11.09 22.00 7.81
N GLY A 114 -10.39 21.03 8.39
CA GLY A 114 -10.86 20.28 9.56
C GLY A 114 -11.87 19.17 9.22
N VAL A 115 -12.15 18.96 7.93
CA VAL A 115 -13.18 18.03 7.46
C VAL A 115 -12.57 17.11 6.40
N VAL A 116 -12.95 15.84 6.46
CA VAL A 116 -12.68 14.88 5.39
C VAL A 116 -14.00 14.42 4.77
N TYR A 117 -14.07 14.44 3.44
CA TYR A 117 -15.21 13.90 2.70
C TYR A 117 -14.88 12.53 2.13
N LEU A 118 -15.78 11.57 2.34
CA LEU A 118 -15.72 10.24 1.75
C LEU A 118 -17.05 9.86 1.09
N SER A 119 -17.00 9.10 0.01
CA SER A 119 -18.23 8.55 -0.59
C SER A 119 -18.97 7.63 0.38
N PRO A 120 -20.30 7.48 0.26
CA PRO A 120 -21.07 6.58 1.10
C PRO A 120 -20.61 5.13 1.00
N GLY A 121 -20.08 4.72 -0.16
CA GLY A 121 -19.49 3.40 -0.39
C GLY A 121 -18.27 3.17 0.50
N LEU A 122 -17.32 4.12 0.50
CA LEU A 122 -16.11 4.05 1.32
C LEU A 122 -16.41 4.11 2.83
N ILE A 123 -17.39 4.93 3.22
CA ILE A 123 -17.84 4.99 4.61
C ILE A 123 -18.38 3.63 5.06
N LYS A 124 -19.18 2.97 4.20
CA LYS A 124 -19.74 1.65 4.50
C LYS A 124 -18.67 0.57 4.55
N GLU A 125 -17.70 0.60 3.62
CA GLU A 125 -16.56 -0.33 3.59
C GLU A 125 -15.73 -0.24 4.87
N GLY A 126 -15.35 0.97 5.29
CA GLY A 126 -14.60 1.20 6.52
C GLY A 126 -15.44 1.12 7.80
N LEU A 127 -16.74 0.84 7.70
CA LEU A 127 -17.71 0.87 8.82
C LEU A 127 -17.66 2.17 9.63
N LEU A 128 -17.35 3.27 8.95
CA LEU A 128 -17.22 4.59 9.54
C LEU A 128 -18.60 5.23 9.74
N ARG A 129 -18.68 6.22 10.63
CA ARG A 129 -19.91 6.96 10.90
C ARG A 129 -19.75 8.44 10.56
N PRO A 130 -20.54 9.00 9.62
CA PRO A 130 -20.48 10.41 9.32
C PRO A 130 -20.84 11.25 10.56
N GLY A 131 -20.27 12.45 10.65
CA GLY A 131 -20.38 13.35 11.80
C GLY A 131 -19.48 12.99 12.98
N ARG A 132 -18.65 11.94 12.88
CA ARG A 132 -17.67 11.58 13.90
C ARG A 132 -16.26 11.99 13.51
N VAL A 133 -15.41 12.08 14.53
CA VAL A 133 -13.99 12.33 14.37
C VAL A 133 -13.29 11.05 13.90
N VAL A 134 -12.48 11.19 12.86
CA VAL A 134 -11.62 10.15 12.30
C VAL A 134 -10.18 10.62 12.36
N LYS A 135 -9.26 9.66 12.54
CA LYS A 135 -7.83 9.89 12.53
C LYS A 135 -7.27 9.53 11.16
N LEU A 136 -6.50 10.45 10.58
CA LEU A 136 -5.85 10.29 9.30
C LEU A 136 -4.36 10.03 9.52
N GLU A 137 -3.82 9.11 8.74
CA GLU A 137 -2.39 8.76 8.73
C GLU A 137 -1.93 8.52 7.29
N LYS A 138 -0.78 9.06 6.91
CA LYS A 138 -0.17 8.77 5.60
C LYS A 138 0.46 7.38 5.61
N ILE A 139 0.17 6.58 4.58
CA ILE A 139 0.81 5.27 4.39
C ILE A 139 1.93 5.35 3.36
N ILE A 140 1.64 5.70 2.10
CA ILE A 140 2.52 5.57 0.93
C ILE A 140 2.27 6.70 -0.08
#